data_AF-A0A841BK22-F1
#
_entry.id   AF-A0A841BK22-F1
#
_cell.length_a   1.000
_cell.length_b   1.000
_cell.length_c   1.000
_cell.angle_alpha   90.00
_cell.angle_beta   90.00
_cell.angle_gamma   90.00
#
_symmetry.space_group_name_H-M   'P 1'
#
loop_
_entity.id
_entity.type
_entity.pdbx_description
1 polymer ?
#
loop_
_entity_poly.entity_id
_entity_poly.type
_entity_poly.pdbx_seq_one_letter_code
_entity_poly.pdbx_strand_id
1 'polypeptide(L)'
;MSTTPQNLERAAQRMRAEARRLHDIHADLRRTTRAMTWQGPAAERFERSVARREREIDEQRDLLDFLARRLDDAADAARALERKTP
;
A
#
# COMPACT_ATOMS: atom_id res chain seq x y z
N MET A 1 6.32 21.19 -4.58
CA MET A 1 5.53 20.42 -5.58
C MET A 1 4.24 21.19 -5.82
N SER A 2 3.87 21.43 -7.08
CA SER A 2 2.62 22.13 -7.39
C SER A 2 1.43 21.20 -7.10
N THR A 3 0.47 21.65 -6.28
CA THR A 3 -0.77 20.94 -5.89
C THR A 3 -1.84 21.01 -6.97
N THR A 4 -1.45 20.88 -8.25
CA THR A 4 -2.44 20.77 -9.33
C THR A 4 -3.21 19.45 -9.22
N PRO A 5 -4.48 19.41 -9.67
CA PRO A 5 -5.24 18.17 -9.70
C PRO A 5 -4.49 17.01 -10.37
N GLN A 6 -3.80 17.28 -11.50
CA GLN A 6 -3.07 16.23 -12.22
C GLN A 6 -1.89 15.68 -11.40
N ASN A 7 -1.23 16.50 -10.58
CA ASN A 7 -0.13 16.04 -9.73
C ASN A 7 -0.64 15.19 -8.55
N LEU A 8 -1.80 15.54 -8.00
CA LEU A 8 -2.48 14.77 -6.95
C LEU A 8 -2.92 13.40 -7.47
N GLU A 9 -3.52 13.34 -8.66
CA GLU A 9 -3.91 12.09 -9.33
C GLU A 9 -2.70 11.19 -9.64
N ARG A 10 -1.60 11.78 -10.13
CA ARG A 10 -0.35 11.04 -10.34
C ARG A 10 0.21 10.48 -9.04
N ALA A 11 0.13 11.24 -7.94
CA ALA A 11 0.53 10.76 -6.63
C ALA A 11 -0.36 9.60 -6.16
N ALA A 12 -1.69 9.69 -6.33
CA ALA A 12 -2.63 8.63 -5.99
C ALA A 12 -2.35 7.35 -6.80
N GLN A 13 -2.09 7.48 -8.11
CA GLN A 13 -1.70 6.35 -8.97
C GLN A 13 -0.42 5.67 -8.50
N ARG A 14 0.58 6.43 -8.04
CA ARG A 14 1.82 5.89 -7.46
C ARG A 14 1.55 5.13 -6.17
N MET A 15 0.73 5.66 -5.27
CA MET A 15 0.36 4.97 -4.03
C MET A 15 -0.33 3.63 -4.32
N ARG A 16 -1.27 3.60 -5.27
CA ARG A 16 -1.93 2.34 -5.71
C ARG A 16 -0.97 1.35 -6.36
N ALA A 17 -0.01 1.85 -7.15
CA ALA A 17 1.02 0.99 -7.75
C ALA A 17 1.88 0.34 -6.66
N GLU A 18 2.27 1.09 -5.63
CA GLU A 18 3.05 0.56 -4.52
C GLU A 18 2.23 -0.40 -3.64
N ALA A 19 0.95 -0.10 -3.39
CA ALA A 19 0.05 -1.00 -2.65
C ALA A 19 -0.12 -2.36 -3.36
N ARG A 20 -0.21 -2.35 -4.70
CA ARG A 20 -0.22 -3.57 -5.53
C ARG A 20 1.11 -4.31 -5.46
N ARG A 21 2.23 -3.60 -5.54
CA ARG A 21 3.56 -4.21 -5.40
C ARG A 21 3.73 -4.90 -4.05
N LEU A 22 3.28 -4.26 -2.96
CA LEU A 22 3.29 -4.86 -1.63
C LEU A 22 2.37 -6.08 -1.54
N HIS A 23 1.24 -6.07 -2.23
CA HIS A 23 0.37 -7.24 -2.32
C HIS A 23 1.09 -8.43 -2.96
N ASP A 24 1.77 -8.21 -4.08
CA ASP A 24 2.49 -9.26 -4.80
C ASP A 24 3.64 -9.83 -3.94
N ILE A 25 4.38 -8.96 -3.25
CA ILE A 25 5.44 -9.37 -2.31
C ILE A 25 4.86 -10.18 -1.15
N HIS A 26 3.73 -9.76 -0.58
CA HIS A 26 3.05 -10.50 0.49
C HIS A 26 2.61 -11.89 0.00
N ALA A 27 2.00 -11.96 -1.19
CA ALA A 27 1.58 -13.22 -1.77
C ALA A 27 2.76 -14.20 -1.99
N ASP A 28 3.90 -13.69 -2.46
CA ASP A 28 5.10 -14.50 -2.66
C ASP A 28 5.75 -14.95 -1.34
N LEU A 29 5.84 -14.05 -0.36
CA LEU A 29 6.30 -14.38 0.99
C LEU A 29 5.47 -15.52 1.58
N ARG A 30 4.14 -15.37 1.56
CA ARG A 30 3.19 -16.35 2.08
C ARG A 30 3.26 -17.69 1.35
N ARG A 31 3.44 -17.67 0.03
CA ARG A 31 3.63 -18.89 -0.78
C ARG A 31 4.91 -19.62 -0.37
N THR A 32 6.01 -18.88 -0.28
CA THR A 32 7.33 -19.43 0.04
C THR A 32 7.38 -19.99 1.46
N THR A 33 6.80 -19.28 2.42
CA THR A 33 6.79 -19.69 3.83
C THR A 33 5.93 -20.92 4.07
N ARG A 34 4.79 -21.07 3.37
CA ARG A 34 3.95 -22.27 3.45
C ARG A 34 4.55 -23.51 2.81
N ALA A 35 5.42 -23.33 1.81
CA ALA A 35 6.08 -24.45 1.13
C ALA A 35 7.24 -25.05 1.95
N MET A 36 7.66 -24.38 3.02
CA MET A 36 8.79 -24.82 3.85
C MET A 36 8.32 -25.74 4.98
N THR A 37 9.08 -26.82 5.20
CA THR A 37 8.88 -27.71 6.35
C THR A 37 9.66 -27.17 7.54
N TRP A 38 8.94 -26.55 8.46
CA TRP A 38 9.50 -25.91 9.66
C TRP A 38 9.56 -26.90 10.82
N GLN A 39 10.73 -27.13 11.41
CA GLN A 39 10.86 -27.94 12.62
C GLN A 39 11.85 -27.34 13.63
N GLY A 40 11.46 -27.40 14.90
CA GLY A 40 12.28 -26.96 16.03
C GLY A 40 12.14 -25.48 16.41
N PRO A 41 12.76 -25.06 17.53
CA PRO A 41 12.54 -23.73 18.13
C PRO A 41 12.92 -22.55 17.23
N ALA A 42 13.87 -22.73 16.30
CA ALA A 42 14.24 -21.71 15.34
C ALA A 42 13.13 -21.46 14.30
N ALA A 43 12.44 -22.53 13.90
CA ALA A 43 11.36 -22.49 12.91
C ALA A 43 10.15 -21.73 13.46
N GLU A 44 9.77 -21.98 14.72
CA GLU A 44 8.68 -21.24 15.38
C GLU A 44 8.98 -19.74 15.51
N ARG A 45 10.25 -19.38 15.81
CA ARG A 45 10.67 -17.97 15.86
C ARG A 45 10.56 -17.32 14.48
N PHE A 46 10.95 -18.03 13.44
CA PHE A 46 10.82 -17.55 12.08
C PHE A 46 9.36 -17.38 11.68
N GLU A 47 8.50 -18.36 11.96
CA GLU A 47 7.06 -18.29 11.68
C GLU A 47 6.40 -17.07 12.35
N ARG A 48 6.71 -16.82 13.64
CA ARG A 48 6.24 -15.61 14.35
C ARG A 48 6.75 -14.31 13.70
N SER A 49 8.00 -14.30 13.23
CA SER A 49 8.58 -13.14 12.54
C SER A 49 7.90 -12.89 11.20
N VAL A 50 7.64 -13.94 10.42
CA VAL A 50 6.89 -13.87 9.15
C VAL A 50 5.48 -13.36 9.41
N ALA A 51 4.75 -13.92 10.37
CA ALA A 51 3.38 -13.48 10.68
C ALA A 51 3.32 -12.02 11.17
N ARG A 52 4.36 -11.53 11.86
CA ARG A 52 4.49 -10.09 12.14
C ARG A 52 4.70 -9.30 10.87
N ARG A 53 5.60 -9.75 9.99
CA ARG A 53 5.91 -9.05 8.73
C ARG A 53 4.72 -9.01 7.77
N GLU A 54 3.93 -10.08 7.69
CA GLU A 54 2.68 -10.12 6.90
C GLU A 54 1.70 -9.05 7.37
N ARG A 55 1.49 -8.92 8.70
CA ARG A 55 0.64 -7.86 9.28
C ARG A 55 1.15 -6.46 8.97
N GLU A 56 2.45 -6.21 9.13
CA GLU A 56 3.05 -4.92 8.78
C GLU A 56 2.83 -4.56 7.30
N ILE A 57 2.94 -5.53 6.39
CA ILE A 57 2.71 -5.29 4.96
C ILE A 57 1.24 -4.97 4.70
N ASP A 58 0.30 -5.68 5.32
CA ASP A 58 -1.12 -5.40 5.16
C ASP A 58 -1.49 -4.00 5.71
N GLU A 59 -0.97 -3.61 6.88
CA GLU A 59 -1.15 -2.25 7.43
C GLU A 59 -0.58 -1.18 6.50
N GLN A 60 0.58 -1.41 5.90
CA GLN A 60 1.18 -0.49 4.93
C GLN A 60 0.35 -0.38 3.66
N ARG A 61 -0.25 -1.47 3.18
CA ARG A 61 -1.15 -1.47 2.03
C ARG A 61 -2.40 -0.66 2.30
N ASP A 62 -3.02 -0.87 3.45
CA ASP A 62 -4.22 -0.13 3.87
C ASP A 62 -3.92 1.37 3.98
N LEU A 63 -2.75 1.74 4.50
CA LEU A 63 -2.30 3.13 4.55
C LEU A 63 -2.11 3.72 3.15
N LEU A 64 -1.47 3.01 2.22
CA LEU A 64 -1.28 3.48 0.86
C LEU A 64 -2.61 3.67 0.11
N ASP A 65 -3.54 2.74 0.28
CA ASP A 65 -4.89 2.83 -0.30
C ASP A 65 -5.68 4.00 0.31
N PHE A 66 -5.58 4.20 1.62
CA PHE A 66 -6.15 5.37 2.28
C PHE A 66 -5.57 6.68 1.73
N LEU A 67 -4.25 6.79 1.63
CA LEU A 67 -3.59 7.98 1.08
C LEU A 67 -3.98 8.23 -0.38
N ALA A 68 -4.10 7.17 -1.20
CA ALA A 68 -4.55 7.29 -2.58
C ALA A 68 -5.96 7.88 -2.67
N ARG A 69 -6.90 7.43 -1.83
CA ARG A 69 -8.26 7.99 -1.76
C ARG A 69 -8.25 9.47 -1.35
N ARG A 70 -7.47 9.82 -0.33
CA ARG A 70 -7.34 11.21 0.14
C ARG A 70 -6.76 12.14 -0.93
N LEU A 71 -5.83 11.64 -1.75
CA LEU A 71 -5.26 12.38 -2.87
C LEU A 71 -6.27 12.61 -4.00
N ASP A 72 -7.09 11.61 -4.31
CA ASP A 72 -8.19 11.76 -5.27
C ASP A 72 -9.24 12.76 -4.78
N ASP A 73 -9.67 12.66 -3.52
CA ASP A 73 -10.60 13.62 -2.91
C ASP A 73 -10.07 15.07 -3.03
N ALA A 74 -8.77 15.25 -2.80
CA ALA A 74 -8.10 16.54 -2.91
C ALA A 74 -8.04 17.03 -4.36
N ALA A 75 -7.83 16.13 -5.33
CA ALA A 75 -7.83 16.46 -6.75
C ALA A 75 -9.22 16.93 -7.21
N ASP A 76 -10.27 16.24 -6.78
CA ASP A 76 -11.66 16.61 -7.07
C ASP A 76 -12.05 17.95 -6.45
N ALA A 77 -11.62 18.20 -5.21
CA ALA A 77 -11.82 19.49 -4.56
C ALA A 77 -11.11 20.63 -5.30
N ALA A 78 -9.86 20.41 -5.73
CA ALA A 78 -9.09 21.40 -6.50
C ALA A 78 -9.77 21.71 -7.85
N ARG A 79 -10.21 20.68 -8.60
CA ARG A 79 -10.99 20.87 -9.85
C ARG A 79 -12.28 21.64 -9.61
N ALA A 80 -12.95 21.41 -8.49
CA ALA A 80 -14.18 22.12 -8.15
C ALA A 80 -13.93 23.61 -7.86
N LEU A 81 -12.80 23.96 -7.26
CA LEU A 81 -12.39 25.34 -7.01
C LEU A 81 -12.02 26.08 -8.31
N GLU A 82 -11.26 25.43 -9.19
CA GLU A 82 -10.90 25.98 -10.51
C GLU A 82 -12.16 26.33 -11.33
N ARG A 83 -13.19 25.48 -11.31
CA ARG A 83 -14.46 25.75 -12.01
C ARG A 83 -15.26 26.93 -11.45
N LYS A 84 -15.02 27.34 -10.21
CA LYS A 84 -15.75 28.43 -9.53
C LYS A 84 -15.04 29.78 -9.60
N THR A 85 -13.81 29.82 -10.12
CA THR A 85 -12.99 31.02 -10.19
C THR A 85 -12.77 31.36 -11.67
N PRO A 86 -13.66 32.15 -12.30
CA PRO A 86 -13.51 32.58 -13.69
C PRO A 86 -12.34 33.56 -13.87
#